data_AF-A0A1G3FX68-F1
#
_entry.id   AF-A0A1G3FX68-F1
#
_cell.length_a   1.000
_cell.length_b   1.000
_cell.length_c   1.000
_cell.angle_alpha   90.00
_cell.angle_beta   90.00
_cell.angle_gamma   90.00
#
_symmetry.space_group_name_H-M   'P 1'
#
loop_
_entity.id
_entity.type
_entity.pdbx_description
1 polymer ?
#
loop_
_entity_poly.entity_id
_entity_poly.type
_entity_poly.pdbx_seq_one_letter_code
_entity_poly.pdbx_strand_id
1 'polypeptide(L)'
;MIETGFLITAFATLFVVIDPPGLVPMFIALTRGMSVEQRRAMALRACTIAAVLLTLFAIAGEAILGFVGISMSAFRIAGGLLLFLTALDMLFERRTQRREGQQAEPDHDPSVFPLATPLIAGPGAIATMILLVGQTGSTWAGTGVVVGLMLAMLLTT
;
A
#
# COMPACT_ATOMS: atom_id res chain seq x y z
N MET A 1 -2.66 25.37 8.25
CA MET A 1 -1.87 25.17 7.01
C MET A 1 -1.13 23.86 7.17
N ILE A 2 -1.08 23.01 6.13
CA ILE A 2 -0.32 21.76 6.22
C ILE A 2 1.17 22.12 6.17
N GLU A 3 1.92 21.67 7.17
CA GLU A 3 3.35 21.95 7.26
C GLU A 3 4.12 21.14 6.20
N THR A 4 5.11 21.78 5.56
CA THR A 4 5.97 21.12 4.58
C THR A 4 6.68 19.89 5.16
N GLY A 5 7.02 19.92 6.46
CA GLY A 5 7.62 18.78 7.15
C GLY A 5 6.70 17.54 7.16
N PHE A 6 5.39 17.72 7.32
CA PHE A 6 4.42 16.63 7.21
C PHE A 6 4.41 16.04 5.78
N LEU A 7 4.42 16.89 4.75
CA LEU A 7 4.39 16.41 3.36
C LEU A 7 5.61 15.53 3.03
N ILE A 8 6.80 15.96 3.44
CA ILE A 8 8.04 15.23 3.21
C ILE A 8 8.01 13.87 3.93
N THR A 9 7.64 13.87 5.21
CA THR A 9 7.61 12.65 6.03
C THR A 9 6.51 11.69 5.56
N ALA A 10 5.33 12.19 5.20
CA ALA A 10 4.24 11.40 4.64
C ALA A 10 4.64 10.75 3.31
N PHE A 11 5.23 11.52 2.39
CA PHE A 11 5.72 10.99 1.12
C PHE A 11 6.81 9.94 1.33
N ALA A 12 7.81 10.22 2.18
CA ALA A 12 8.88 9.26 2.48
C ALA A 12 8.32 7.97 3.10
N THR A 13 7.33 8.07 3.98
CA THR A 13 6.67 6.91 4.59
C THR A 13 5.94 6.08 3.53
N LEU A 14 5.17 6.71 2.65
CA LEU A 14 4.48 6.02 1.55
C LEU A 14 5.47 5.38 0.58
N PHE A 15 6.57 6.05 0.27
CA PHE A 15 7.64 5.52 -0.60
C PHE A 15 8.24 4.23 -0.04
N VAL A 16 8.61 4.25 1.24
CA VAL A 16 9.19 3.08 1.92
C VAL A 16 8.19 1.94 2.05
N VAL A 17 6.92 2.25 2.32
CA VAL A 17 5.91 1.22 2.58
C VAL A 17 5.35 0.59 1.31
N ILE A 18 5.17 1.36 0.23
CA ILE A 18 4.73 0.83 -1.07
C ILE A 18 5.88 0.14 -1.80
N ASP A 19 7.11 0.63 -1.59
CA ASP A 19 8.35 0.05 -2.14
C ASP A 19 8.32 -0.25 -3.65
N PRO A 20 8.14 0.76 -4.53
CA PRO A 20 8.16 0.54 -5.97
C PRO A 20 9.38 -0.21 -6.48
N PRO A 21 10.62 0.11 -6.04
CA PRO A 21 11.80 -0.63 -6.46
C PRO A 21 11.69 -2.13 -6.10
N GLY A 22 11.19 -2.45 -4.91
CA GLY A 22 10.97 -3.83 -4.47
C GLY A 22 9.88 -4.58 -5.25
N LEU A 23 8.94 -3.88 -5.87
CA LEU A 23 7.90 -4.50 -6.72
C LEU A 23 8.40 -4.90 -8.11
N VAL A 24 9.48 -4.29 -8.60
CA VAL A 24 10.00 -4.51 -9.97
C VAL A 24 10.32 -5.98 -10.27
N PRO A 25 11.08 -6.73 -9.43
CA PRO A 25 11.40 -8.13 -9.74
C PRO A 25 10.16 -9.02 -9.82
N MET A 26 9.18 -8.78 -8.95
CA MET A 26 7.93 -9.53 -8.93
C MET A 26 7.07 -9.21 -10.16
N PHE A 27 6.97 -7.93 -10.52
CA PHE A 27 6.26 -7.52 -11.72
C PHE A 27 6.92 -8.09 -12.99
N ILE A 28 8.26 -8.12 -13.07
CA ILE A 28 8.97 -8.78 -14.18
C ILE A 28 8.65 -10.27 -14.23
N ALA A 29 8.63 -10.97 -13.09
CA ALA A 29 8.30 -12.39 -13.04
C ALA A 29 6.87 -12.70 -13.53
N LEU A 30 5.89 -11.90 -13.10
CA LEU A 30 4.48 -12.04 -13.48
C LEU A 30 4.18 -11.61 -14.91
N THR A 31 5.02 -10.77 -15.52
CA THR A 31 4.83 -10.24 -16.88
C THR A 31 5.60 -10.99 -17.96
N ARG A 32 6.30 -12.08 -17.61
CA ARG A 32 7.10 -12.83 -18.58
C ARG A 32 6.22 -13.34 -19.72
N GLY A 33 6.60 -13.01 -20.96
CA GLY A 33 5.88 -13.44 -22.17
C GLY A 33 4.68 -12.57 -22.54
N MET A 34 4.34 -11.54 -21.75
CA MET A 34 3.29 -10.58 -22.11
C MET A 34 3.81 -9.51 -23.08
N SER A 35 2.92 -8.99 -23.94
CA SER A 35 3.22 -7.81 -24.75
C SER A 35 3.36 -6.55 -23.88
N VAL A 36 3.95 -5.50 -24.44
CA VAL A 36 4.13 -4.21 -23.74
C VAL A 36 2.77 -3.62 -23.35
N GLU A 37 1.77 -3.75 -24.21
CA GLU A 37 0.40 -3.28 -23.99
C GLU A 37 -0.28 -4.03 -22.86
N GLN A 38 -0.16 -5.36 -22.86
CA GLN A 38 -0.71 -6.22 -21.81
C GLN A 38 -0.06 -5.91 -20.45
N ARG A 39 1.27 -5.76 -20.43
CA ARG A 39 2.03 -5.39 -19.24
C ARG A 39 1.59 -4.04 -18.67
N ARG A 40 1.42 -3.04 -19.54
CA ARG A 40 0.96 -1.70 -19.12
C ARG A 40 -0.48 -1.72 -18.61
N ALA A 41 -1.38 -2.45 -19.29
CA ALA A 41 -2.76 -2.61 -18.85
C ALA A 41 -2.83 -3.27 -17.47
N MET A 42 -2.00 -4.29 -17.23
CA MET A 42 -1.92 -5.00 -15.95
C MET A 42 -1.44 -4.08 -14.81
N ALA A 43 -0.39 -3.28 -15.05
CA ALA A 43 0.10 -2.29 -14.09
C ALA A 43 -0.97 -1.23 -13.77
N LEU A 44 -1.61 -0.66 -14.79
CA LEU A 44 -2.66 0.35 -14.59
C LEU A 44 -3.84 -0.20 -13.80
N ARG A 45 -4.28 -1.43 -14.09
CA ARG A 45 -5.34 -2.10 -13.31
C ARG A 45 -4.92 -2.29 -11.85
N ALA A 46 -3.71 -2.81 -11.61
CA ALA A 46 -3.21 -3.03 -10.26
C ALA A 46 -3.14 -1.71 -9.46
N CYS A 47 -2.55 -0.66 -10.02
CA CYS A 47 -2.47 0.65 -9.38
C CYS A 47 -3.86 1.27 -9.16
N THR A 48 -4.80 1.08 -10.09
CA THR A 48 -6.18 1.57 -9.93
C THR A 48 -6.89 0.87 -8.78
N ILE A 49 -6.81 -0.46 -8.70
CA ILE A 49 -7.41 -1.24 -7.61
C ILE A 49 -6.79 -0.83 -6.27
N ALA A 50 -5.47 -0.70 -6.21
CA ALA A 50 -4.77 -0.28 -5.00
C ALA A 50 -5.16 1.15 -4.59
N ALA A 51 -5.25 2.08 -5.53
CA ALA A 51 -5.69 3.45 -5.28
C ALA A 51 -7.09 3.48 -4.64
N VAL A 52 -8.04 2.75 -5.21
CA VAL A 52 -9.41 2.65 -4.69
C VAL A 52 -9.41 2.09 -3.27
N LEU A 53 -8.69 0.99 -3.02
CA LEU A 53 -8.61 0.37 -1.70
C LEU A 53 -7.97 1.31 -0.66
N LEU A 54 -6.83 1.91 -1.00
CA LEU A 54 -6.12 2.82 -0.09
C LEU A 54 -6.93 4.08 0.19
N THR A 55 -7.62 4.64 -0.80
CA THR A 55 -8.53 5.77 -0.61
C THR A 55 -9.72 5.38 0.27
N LEU A 56 -10.29 4.19 0.09
CA LEU A 56 -11.38 3.70 0.94
C LEU A 56 -10.94 3.66 2.42
N PHE A 57 -9.78 3.08 2.72
CA PHE A 57 -9.27 3.02 4.09
C PHE A 57 -8.82 4.39 4.62
N ALA A 58 -8.31 5.28 3.76
CA ALA A 58 -8.01 6.65 4.16
C ALA A 58 -9.26 7.39 4.68
N ILE A 59 -10.41 7.16 4.06
CA ILE A 59 -11.68 7.80 4.45
C ILE A 59 -12.36 7.07 5.61
N ALA A 60 -12.42 5.73 5.55
CA ALA A 60 -13.22 4.93 6.50
C ALA A 60 -12.43 4.46 7.73
N GLY A 61 -11.10 4.49 7.69
CA GLY A 61 -10.24 3.79 8.64
C GLY A 61 -10.41 4.26 10.09
N GLU A 62 -10.44 5.57 10.34
CA GLU A 62 -10.65 6.08 11.69
C GLU A 62 -12.02 5.69 12.26
N ALA A 63 -13.07 5.75 11.45
CA ALA A 63 -14.41 5.34 11.86
C ALA A 63 -14.47 3.84 12.20
N ILE A 64 -13.79 3.00 11.41
CA ILE A 64 -13.67 1.56 11.68
C ILE A 64 -12.92 1.32 13.00
N LEU A 65 -11.80 2.01 13.23
CA LEU A 65 -11.03 1.88 14.48
C LEU A 65 -11.86 2.32 15.69
N GLY A 66 -12.57 3.45 15.58
CA GLY A 66 -13.45 3.96 16.63
C GLY A 66 -14.60 2.99 16.93
N PHE A 67 -15.20 2.37 15.90
CA PHE A 67 -16.25 1.37 16.05
C PHE A 67 -15.79 0.14 16.83
N VAL A 68 -14.55 -0.31 16.61
CA VAL A 68 -13.95 -1.46 17.32
C VAL A 68 -13.40 -1.06 18.70
N GLY A 69 -13.40 0.24 19.05
CA GLY A 69 -12.87 0.74 20.32
C GLY A 69 -11.34 0.83 20.36
N ILE A 70 -10.69 0.92 19.20
CA ILE A 70 -9.22 1.04 19.09
C ILE A 70 -8.85 2.52 18.99
N SER A 71 -8.02 2.98 19.92
CA SER A 71 -7.49 4.34 19.85
C SER A 71 -6.45 4.49 18.74
N MET A 72 -6.34 5.69 18.16
CA MET A 72 -5.33 5.97 17.15
C MET A 72 -3.90 5.73 17.69
N SER A 73 -3.66 6.00 18.98
CA SER A 73 -2.39 5.68 19.64
C SER A 73 -2.09 4.18 19.68
N ALA A 74 -3.08 3.35 20.04
CA ALA A 74 -2.93 1.90 20.02
C ALA A 74 -2.69 1.37 18.61
N PHE A 75 -3.43 1.91 17.62
CA PHE A 75 -3.25 1.54 16.22
C PHE A 75 -1.87 1.93 15.68
N ARG A 76 -1.33 3.10 16.06
CA ARG A 76 0.06 3.50 15.73
C ARG A 76 1.09 2.51 16.23
N ILE A 77 0.94 2.05 17.48
CA ILE A 77 1.86 1.07 18.06
C ILE A 77 1.76 -0.26 17.30
N ALA A 78 0.55 -0.76 17.07
CA ALA A 78 0.32 -2.01 16.35
C ALA A 78 0.82 -1.94 14.89
N GLY A 79 0.52 -0.85 14.18
CA GLY A 79 0.97 -0.61 12.81
C GLY A 79 2.50 -0.49 12.72
N GLY A 80 3.13 0.22 13.67
CA GLY A 80 4.58 0.30 13.76
C GLY A 80 5.24 -1.06 13.99
N LEU A 81 4.69 -1.87 14.89
CA LEU A 81 5.15 -3.25 15.11
C LEU A 81 4.97 -4.13 13.87
N LEU A 82 3.84 -4.02 13.18
CA LEU A 82 3.57 -4.77 11.95
C LEU A 82 4.58 -4.42 10.83
N LEU A 83 4.87 -3.12 10.65
CA LEU A 83 5.86 -2.65 9.69
C LEU A 83 7.26 -3.13 10.06
N PHE A 84 7.64 -3.05 11.33
CA PHE A 84 8.91 -3.57 11.83
C PHE A 84 9.06 -5.08 11.57
N LEU A 85 8.04 -5.87 11.91
CA LEU A 85 8.04 -7.31 11.66
C LEU A 85 8.08 -7.63 10.16
N THR A 86 7.41 -6.85 9.32
CA THR A 86 7.46 -6.99 7.86
C THR A 86 8.86 -6.70 7.32
N ALA A 87 9.50 -5.63 7.80
CA ALA A 87 10.87 -5.29 7.42
C ALA A 87 11.86 -6.38 7.84
N LEU A 88 11.73 -6.93 9.06
CA LEU A 88 12.54 -8.06 9.50
C LEU A 88 12.31 -9.32 8.65
N ASP A 89 11.06 -9.64 8.33
CA ASP A 89 10.70 -10.80 7.50
C ASP A 89 11.27 -10.68 6.07
N MET A 90 11.34 -9.45 5.53
CA MET A 90 12.03 -9.14 4.27
C MET A 90 13.54 -9.28 4.40
N LEU A 91 14.16 -8.77 5.47
CA LEU A 91 15.60 -8.87 5.72
C LEU A 91 16.08 -10.33 5.82
N PHE A 92 15.25 -11.20 6.41
CA PHE A 92 15.54 -12.63 6.51
C PHE A 92 15.06 -13.45 5.30
N GLU A 93 14.61 -12.79 4.23
CA GLU A 93 14.25 -13.35 2.92
C GLU A 93 13.23 -14.51 2.96
N ARG A 94 12.42 -14.59 4.02
CA ARG A 94 11.50 -15.72 4.26
C ARG A 94 10.30 -15.73 3.32
N ARG A 95 9.97 -14.59 2.69
CA ARG A 95 8.78 -14.44 1.82
C ARG A 95 8.95 -14.98 0.41
N THR A 96 10.17 -15.06 -0.12
CA THR A 96 10.40 -15.47 -1.52
C THR A 96 10.00 -16.94 -1.74
N GLN A 97 10.30 -17.83 -0.79
CA GLN A 97 10.04 -19.26 -0.93
C GLN A 97 8.55 -19.66 -0.83
N ARG A 98 7.71 -18.86 -0.16
CA ARG A 98 6.29 -19.24 0.08
C ARG A 98 5.36 -18.89 -1.09
N ARG A 99 5.76 -17.94 -1.94
CA ARG A 99 4.99 -17.50 -3.12
C ARG A 99 5.21 -18.38 -4.36
N GLU A 100 6.35 -19.06 -4.45
CA GLU A 100 6.65 -19.99 -5.55
C GLU A 100 5.74 -21.24 -5.56
N GLY A 101 5.11 -21.58 -4.42
CA GLY A 101 4.25 -22.76 -4.29
C GLY A 101 2.76 -22.53 -4.53
N GLN A 102 2.30 -21.28 -4.69
CA GLN A 102 0.90 -20.98 -5.03
C GLN A 102 0.79 -20.89 -6.54
N GLN A 103 0.50 -22.02 -7.20
CA GLN A 103 0.06 -22.00 -8.59
C GLN A 103 -1.14 -21.06 -8.68
N ALA A 104 -1.02 -20.01 -9.49
CA ALA A 104 -2.16 -19.18 -9.83
C ALA A 104 -3.24 -20.11 -10.41
N GLU A 105 -4.42 -20.16 -9.77
CA GLU A 105 -5.58 -20.74 -10.42
C GLU A 105 -5.75 -20.06 -11.79
N PRO A 106 -6.11 -20.81 -12.84
CA PRO A 106 -6.12 -20.30 -14.22
C PRO A 106 -7.04 -19.09 -14.46
N ASP A 107 -7.85 -18.70 -13.48
CA ASP A 107 -8.89 -17.66 -13.59
C ASP A 107 -8.62 -16.40 -12.73
N HIS A 108 -7.51 -16.33 -12.00
CA HIS A 108 -7.21 -15.16 -11.16
C HIS A 108 -6.40 -14.08 -11.91
N ASP A 109 -6.96 -12.87 -12.04
CA ASP A 109 -6.28 -11.72 -12.64
C ASP A 109 -5.08 -11.29 -11.78
N PRO A 110 -3.82 -11.40 -12.30
CA PRO A 110 -2.62 -11.02 -11.56
C PRO A 110 -2.59 -9.55 -11.10
N SER A 111 -3.38 -8.68 -11.76
CA SER A 111 -3.57 -7.29 -11.33
C SER A 111 -4.23 -7.19 -9.95
N VAL A 112 -5.15 -8.09 -9.62
CA VAL A 112 -5.85 -8.08 -8.32
C VAL A 112 -4.97 -8.74 -7.26
N PHE A 113 -4.48 -9.96 -7.57
CA PHE A 113 -3.61 -10.72 -6.70
C PHE A 113 -2.43 -11.30 -7.49
N PRO A 114 -1.16 -11.10 -7.08
CA PRO A 114 -0.74 -10.45 -5.84
C PRO A 114 -0.47 -8.93 -5.96
N LEU A 115 -0.64 -8.32 -7.15
CA LEU A 115 -0.18 -6.94 -7.44
C LEU A 115 -0.91 -5.87 -6.65
N ALA A 116 -2.21 -5.67 -6.88
CA ALA A 116 -2.97 -4.68 -6.11
C ALA A 116 -3.03 -5.09 -4.63
N THR A 117 -3.30 -6.37 -4.36
CA THR A 117 -3.33 -6.94 -3.02
C THR A 117 -2.54 -8.25 -2.98
N PRO A 118 -1.64 -8.46 -2.01
CA PRO A 118 -1.29 -7.59 -0.88
C PRO A 118 -0.05 -6.72 -1.14
N LEU A 119 0.48 -6.67 -2.37
CA LEU A 119 1.76 -5.99 -2.61
C LEU A 119 1.68 -4.47 -2.50
N ILE A 120 0.80 -3.82 -3.27
CA ILE A 120 0.65 -2.36 -3.23
C ILE A 120 -0.24 -1.96 -2.05
N ALA A 121 -1.49 -2.44 -2.02
CA ALA A 121 -2.45 -2.18 -0.95
C ALA A 121 -2.35 -3.24 0.16
N GLY A 122 -1.13 -3.45 0.67
CA GLY A 122 -0.87 -4.35 1.77
C GLY A 122 -1.30 -3.80 3.13
N PRO A 123 -1.30 -4.64 4.19
CA PRO A 123 -1.63 -4.22 5.55
C PRO A 123 -0.81 -3.02 6.04
N GLY A 124 0.46 -2.94 5.64
CA GLY A 124 1.34 -1.80 5.96
C GLY A 124 0.89 -0.51 5.29
N ALA A 125 0.58 -0.55 3.98
CA ALA A 125 0.08 0.63 3.25
C ALA A 125 -1.27 1.10 3.78
N ILE A 126 -2.18 0.16 4.06
CA ILE A 126 -3.48 0.45 4.68
C ILE A 126 -3.29 1.14 6.03
N ALA A 127 -2.48 0.57 6.93
CA ALA A 127 -2.21 1.17 8.23
C ALA A 127 -1.62 2.57 8.09
N THR A 128 -0.64 2.75 7.20
CA THR A 128 -0.03 4.05 6.91
C THR A 128 -1.06 5.08 6.45
N MET A 129 -1.97 4.73 5.55
CA MET A 129 -3.02 5.67 5.09
C MET A 129 -3.89 6.15 6.25
N ILE A 130 -4.35 5.23 7.11
CA ILE A 130 -5.18 5.56 8.26
C ILE A 130 -4.41 6.47 9.25
N LEU A 131 -3.14 6.17 9.49
CA LEU A 131 -2.28 6.93 10.39
C LEU A 131 -1.96 8.33 9.88
N LEU A 132 -1.67 8.47 8.59
CA LEU A 132 -1.37 9.77 7.98
C LEU A 132 -2.63 10.65 7.96
N VAL A 133 -3.81 10.10 7.66
CA VAL A 133 -5.07 10.88 7.74
C VAL A 133 -5.34 11.31 9.18
N GLY A 134 -5.19 10.41 10.15
CA GLY A 134 -5.38 10.72 11.57
C GLY A 134 -4.48 11.84 12.10
N GLN A 135 -3.25 11.97 11.58
CA GLN A 135 -2.33 13.06 11.92
C GLN A 135 -2.80 14.43 11.42
N THR A 136 -3.65 14.47 10.39
CA THR A 136 -4.22 15.71 9.86
C THR A 136 -5.50 16.16 10.59
N GLY A 137 -5.83 15.51 11.72
CA GLY A 137 -7.09 15.72 12.43
C GLY A 137 -8.31 15.26 11.65
N SER A 138 -8.11 14.36 10.68
CA SER A 138 -9.14 13.77 9.82
C SER A 138 -10.03 14.78 9.11
N THR A 139 -9.44 15.93 8.76
CA THR A 139 -10.11 16.94 7.95
C THR A 139 -10.18 16.47 6.49
N TRP A 140 -11.22 16.90 5.76
CA TRP A 140 -11.33 16.60 4.32
C TRP A 140 -10.13 17.13 3.52
N ALA A 141 -9.60 18.31 3.90
CA ALA A 141 -8.41 18.87 3.28
C ALA A 141 -7.16 18.01 3.54
N GLY A 142 -6.95 17.57 4.79
CA GLY A 142 -5.84 16.69 5.14
C GLY A 142 -5.92 15.33 4.45
N THR A 143 -7.11 14.74 4.44
CA THR A 143 -7.40 13.48 3.72
C THR A 143 -7.10 13.63 2.23
N GLY A 144 -7.53 14.73 1.60
CA GLY A 144 -7.24 15.02 0.19
C GLY A 144 -5.75 15.13 -0.10
N VAL A 145 -4.97 15.72 0.80
CA VAL A 145 -3.51 15.79 0.65
C VAL A 145 -2.85 14.42 0.78
N VAL A 146 -3.23 13.61 1.76
CA VAL A 146 -2.68 12.25 1.93
C VAL A 146 -3.02 11.36 0.72
N VAL A 147 -4.25 11.43 0.24
CA VAL A 147 -4.67 10.72 -1.00
C VAL A 147 -3.89 11.24 -2.20
N GLY A 148 -3.69 12.56 -2.31
CA GLY A 148 -2.89 13.16 -3.39
C GLY A 148 -1.44 12.66 -3.40
N LEU A 149 -0.80 12.57 -2.24
CA LEU A 149 0.55 12.01 -2.10
C LEU A 149 0.58 10.52 -2.46
N MET A 150 -0.41 9.75 -2.01
CA MET A 150 -0.54 8.33 -2.36
C MET A 150 -0.72 8.14 -3.87
N LEU A 151 -1.56 8.94 -4.53
CA LEU A 151 -1.72 8.87 -5.99
C LEU A 151 -0.44 9.27 -6.73
N ALA A 152 0.26 10.31 -6.27
CA ALA A 152 1.56 10.68 -6.83
C ALA A 152 2.59 9.54 -6.70
N MET A 153 2.54 8.79 -5.61
CA MET A 153 3.37 7.62 -5.36
C MET A 153 3.00 6.44 -6.27
N LEU A 154 1.71 6.18 -6.51
CA LEU A 154 1.27 5.14 -7.44
C LEU A 154 1.59 5.47 -8.91
N LEU A 155 1.72 6.74 -9.26
CA LEU A 155 2.18 7.14 -10.59
C LEU A 155 3.67 6.80 -10.83
N THR A 156 4.46 6.69 -9.77
CA THR A 156 5.88 6.30 -9.84
C THR A 156 6.10 4.80 -9.61
N THR A 157 5.02 4.05 -9.32
CA THR A 157 5.02 2.59 -9.08
C THR A 157 4.74 1.81 -10.35
#